data_AF-X1T6S2-F1
#
_entry.id   AF-X1T6S2-F1
#
_cell.length_a   1.000
_cell.length_b   1.000
_cell.length_c   1.000
_cell.angle_alpha   90.00
_cell.angle_beta   90.00
_cell.angle_gamma   90.00
#
_symmetry.space_group_name_H-M   'P 1'
#
loop_
_entity.id
_entity.type
_entity.pdbx_description
1 polymer ?
#
loop_
_entity_poly.entity_id
_entity_poly.type
_entity_poly.pdbx_seq_one_letter_code
_entity_poly.pdbx_strand_id
1 'polypeptide(L)'
;AGIRRQVIAETKGLSIKKDLKDLDKEIIKQLPELFETISSIKAIELAEILEINQKTLQRVIFGNRNELLKLGLNLKYEDGLITKKESN
;
A
#
# COMPACT_ATOMS: atom_id res chain seq x y z
N ALA A 1 28.06 41.61 -9.01
CA ALA A 1 28.13 40.13 -9.01
C ALA A 1 27.67 39.67 -7.63
N GLY A 2 26.44 39.19 -7.41
CA GLY A 2 25.95 37.87 -7.83
C GLY A 2 26.85 36.81 -7.20
N ILE A 3 26.49 36.06 -6.16
CA ILE A 3 25.44 35.04 -6.13
C ILE A 3 25.02 34.75 -4.67
N ARG A 4 23.70 34.74 -4.41
CA ARG A 4 23.09 34.32 -3.15
C ARG A 4 23.25 32.81 -2.95
N ARG A 5 24.08 32.37 -2.01
CA ARG A 5 24.07 30.98 -1.52
C ARG A 5 23.05 30.83 -0.41
N GLN A 6 21.77 30.76 -0.79
CA GLN A 6 20.75 30.14 0.04
C GLN A 6 20.75 28.64 -0.30
N VAL A 7 21.57 27.87 0.43
CA VAL A 7 21.45 26.41 0.43
C VAL A 7 20.41 26.07 1.49
N ILE A 8 19.14 26.25 1.14
CA ILE A 8 18.02 25.66 1.88
C ILE A 8 17.78 24.32 1.19
N ALA A 9 18.34 23.25 1.75
CA ALA A 9 18.01 21.90 1.34
C ALA A 9 17.61 21.10 2.57
N GLU A 10 16.42 21.43 3.08
CA GLU A 10 15.63 20.64 4.04
C GLU A 10 15.11 19.31 3.43
N THR A 11 15.76 18.81 2.39
CA THR A 11 15.30 17.69 1.56
C THR A 11 15.83 16.35 2.06
N LYS A 12 15.49 15.95 3.28
CA LYS A 12 15.62 14.53 3.70
C LYS A 12 14.37 13.92 4.33
N GLY A 13 13.40 14.74 4.76
CA GLY A 13 12.14 14.23 5.32
C GLY A 13 10.98 14.12 4.31
N LEU A 14 10.99 14.91 3.24
CA LEU A 14 9.86 15.03 2.32
C LEU A 14 9.83 13.96 1.22
N SER A 15 10.99 13.56 0.69
CA SER A 15 11.06 12.57 -0.40
C SER A 15 10.60 11.19 0.05
N ILE A 16 10.97 10.77 1.26
CA ILE A 16 10.63 9.45 1.81
C ILE A 16 9.11 9.29 1.99
N LYS A 17 8.41 10.36 2.42
CA LYS A 17 6.94 10.35 2.56
C LYS A 17 6.20 10.36 1.23
N LYS A 18 6.81 10.91 0.16
CA LYS A 18 6.23 10.89 -1.19
C LYS A 18 6.38 9.51 -1.80
N ASP A 19 7.58 8.93 -1.75
CA ASP A 19 7.85 7.56 -2.22
C ASP A 19 6.92 6.52 -1.59
N LEU A 20 6.72 6.60 -0.27
CA LEU A 20 5.79 5.70 0.44
C LEU A 20 4.35 5.84 -0.06
N LYS A 21 3.90 7.04 -0.43
CA LYS A 21 2.54 7.26 -0.93
C LYS A 21 2.34 6.73 -2.36
N ASP A 22 3.38 6.78 -3.20
CA ASP A 22 3.32 6.22 -4.54
C ASP A 22 3.34 4.68 -4.50
N LEU A 23 4.16 4.09 -3.63
CA LEU A 23 4.15 2.65 -3.36
C LEU A 23 2.78 2.17 -2.86
N ASP A 24 2.19 2.87 -1.89
CA ASP A 24 0.86 2.53 -1.35
C ASP A 24 -0.20 2.51 -2.47
N LYS A 25 -0.15 3.48 -3.40
CA LYS A 25 -1.08 3.56 -4.53
C LYS A 25 -0.90 2.43 -5.53
N GLU A 26 0.34 2.06 -5.84
CA GLU A 26 0.65 0.91 -6.70
C GLU A 26 0.07 -0.37 -6.10
N ILE A 27 0.31 -0.60 -4.81
CA ILE A 27 -0.22 -1.77 -4.09
C ILE A 27 -1.75 -1.79 -4.15
N ILE A 28 -2.41 -0.65 -3.87
CA ILE A 28 -3.88 -0.54 -3.90
C ILE A 28 -4.45 -0.86 -5.29
N LYS A 29 -3.72 -0.53 -6.37
CA LYS A 29 -4.15 -0.83 -7.75
C LYS A 29 -3.98 -2.29 -8.11
N GLN A 30 -2.91 -2.93 -7.64
CA GLN A 30 -2.61 -4.34 -7.95
C GLN A 30 -3.44 -5.32 -7.10
N LEU A 31 -3.79 -4.94 -5.86
CA LEU A 31 -4.56 -5.79 -4.95
C LEU A 31 -5.87 -6.32 -5.58
N PRO A 32 -6.72 -5.50 -6.23
CA PRO A 32 -7.92 -5.98 -6.89
C PRO A 32 -7.68 -7.11 -7.88
N GLU A 33 -6.68 -6.95 -8.76
CA GLU A 33 -6.32 -7.92 -9.81
C GLU A 33 -5.85 -9.25 -9.19
N LEU A 34 -5.03 -9.19 -8.14
CA LEU A 34 -4.58 -10.40 -7.41
C LEU A 34 -5.76 -11.16 -6.80
N PHE A 35 -6.72 -10.43 -6.22
CA PHE A 35 -7.91 -11.01 -5.59
C PHE A 35 -9.07 -11.27 -6.56
N GLU A 36 -8.87 -11.15 -7.89
CA GLU A 36 -9.78 -11.72 -8.89
C GLU A 36 -9.56 -13.23 -9.04
N THR A 37 -8.31 -13.68 -8.90
CA THR A 37 -7.93 -15.09 -9.03
C THR A 37 -7.82 -15.79 -7.68
N ILE A 38 -7.66 -15.03 -6.59
CA ILE A 38 -7.42 -15.55 -5.24
C ILE A 38 -8.50 -15.07 -4.28
N SER A 39 -9.26 -15.98 -3.68
CA SER A 39 -10.26 -15.62 -2.66
C SER A 39 -9.64 -15.31 -1.30
N SER A 40 -8.52 -15.97 -0.98
CA SER A 40 -7.81 -15.86 0.30
C SER A 40 -6.32 -16.11 0.15
N ILE A 41 -5.49 -15.30 0.79
CA ILE A 41 -4.04 -15.44 0.79
C ILE A 41 -3.47 -15.06 2.15
N LYS A 42 -2.40 -15.74 2.59
CA LYS A 42 -1.70 -15.33 3.81
C LYS A 42 -1.04 -13.98 3.58
N ALA A 43 -1.08 -13.12 4.59
CA ALA A 43 -0.49 -11.79 4.51
C ALA A 43 1.03 -11.81 4.28
N ILE A 44 1.72 -12.87 4.71
CA ILE A 44 3.14 -13.06 4.42
C ILE A 44 3.37 -13.32 2.93
N GLU A 45 2.65 -14.27 2.35
CA GLU A 45 2.75 -14.61 0.92
C GLU A 45 2.37 -13.42 0.04
N LEU A 46 1.30 -12.70 0.39
CA LEU A 46 0.91 -11.50 -0.36
C LEU A 46 1.97 -10.40 -0.26
N ALA A 47 2.62 -10.26 0.91
CA ALA A 47 3.70 -9.31 1.07
C ALA A 47 4.92 -9.71 0.23
N GLU A 48 5.22 -11.02 0.12
CA GLU A 48 6.28 -11.54 -0.74
C GLU A 48 5.97 -11.32 -2.24
N ILE A 49 4.74 -11.57 -2.69
CA ILE A 49 4.32 -11.31 -4.09
C ILE A 49 4.48 -9.84 -4.45
N LEU A 50 4.15 -8.95 -3.51
CA LEU A 50 4.26 -7.51 -3.69
C LEU A 50 5.66 -6.96 -3.38
N GLU A 51 6.62 -7.82 -3.04
CA GLU A 51 7.99 -7.47 -2.64
C GLU A 51 8.05 -6.40 -1.52
N ILE A 52 7.11 -6.47 -0.57
CA ILE A 52 7.01 -5.56 0.56
C ILE A 52 7.06 -6.30 1.89
N ASN A 53 7.28 -5.54 2.97
CA ASN A 53 7.14 -6.07 4.31
C ASN A 53 5.67 -6.22 4.70
N GLN A 54 5.34 -7.28 5.45
CA GLN A 54 4.00 -7.53 5.98
C GLN A 54 3.43 -6.32 6.76
N LYS A 55 4.28 -5.59 7.50
CA LYS A 55 3.89 -4.35 8.20
C LYS A 55 3.46 -3.23 7.25
N THR A 56 4.13 -3.11 6.09
CA THR A 56 3.75 -2.15 5.05
C THR A 56 2.42 -2.56 4.45
N LEU A 57 2.27 -3.84 4.06
CA LEU A 57 1.01 -4.37 3.55
C LEU A 57 -0.17 -4.09 4.49
N GLN A 58 -0.01 -4.40 5.79
CA GLN A 58 -1.02 -4.10 6.80
C GLN A 58 -1.34 -2.60 6.86
N ARG A 59 -0.32 -1.73 6.85
CA ARG A 59 -0.53 -0.29 6.83
C ARG A 59 -1.31 0.15 5.60
N VAL A 60 -1.02 -0.40 4.42
CA VAL A 60 -1.75 -0.07 3.19
C VAL A 60 -3.20 -0.52 3.28
N ILE A 61 -3.45 -1.77 3.67
CA ILE A 61 -4.80 -2.35 3.76
C ILE A 61 -5.64 -1.60 4.80
N PHE A 62 -5.11 -1.37 5.99
CA PHE A 62 -5.84 -0.71 7.07
C PHE A 62 -5.95 0.80 6.86
N GLY A 63 -4.88 1.44 6.36
CA GLY A 63 -4.83 2.89 6.13
C GLY A 63 -5.65 3.34 4.92
N ASN A 64 -5.80 2.48 3.91
CA ASN A 64 -6.49 2.80 2.66
C ASN A 64 -7.75 1.95 2.44
N ARG A 65 -8.35 1.44 3.52
CA ARG A 65 -9.59 0.64 3.46
C ARG A 65 -10.68 1.30 2.62
N ASN A 66 -10.88 2.61 2.74
CA ASN A 66 -11.87 3.35 1.96
C ASN A 66 -11.57 3.37 0.46
N GLU A 67 -10.29 3.46 0.06
CA GLU A 67 -9.88 3.40 -1.35
C GLU A 67 -10.09 1.99 -1.90
N LEU A 68 -9.70 0.96 -1.15
CA LEU A 68 -9.90 -0.43 -1.52
C LEU A 68 -11.39 -0.76 -1.71
N LEU A 69 -12.25 -0.27 -0.81
CA LEU A 69 -13.71 -0.43 -0.94
C LEU A 69 -14.27 0.25 -2.19
N LYS A 70 -13.75 1.44 -2.57
CA LYS A 70 -14.16 2.13 -3.82
C LYS A 70 -13.76 1.34 -5.07
N LEU A 71 -12.68 0.57 -4.99
CA LEU A 71 -12.22 -0.35 -6.04
C LEU A 71 -12.96 -1.70 -6.01
N GLY A 72 -14.01 -1.84 -5.19
CA GLY A 72 -14.75 -3.09 -5.04
C GLY A 72 -14.02 -4.16 -4.23
N LEU A 73 -12.93 -3.79 -3.55
CA LEU A 73 -12.10 -4.70 -2.78
C LEU A 73 -12.35 -4.55 -1.27
N ASN A 74 -13.18 -5.45 -0.74
CA ASN A 74 -13.42 -5.52 0.70
C ASN A 74 -12.53 -6.58 1.34
N LEU A 75 -11.35 -6.18 1.82
CA LEU A 75 -10.40 -7.08 2.45
C LEU A 75 -10.66 -7.19 3.96
N LYS A 76 -10.68 -8.43 4.47
CA LYS A 76 -10.67 -8.75 5.90
C LYS A 76 -9.34 -9.40 6.26
N TYR A 77 -8.74 -8.94 7.35
CA TYR A 77 -7.54 -9.56 7.93
C TYR A 77 -7.94 -10.32 9.20
N GLU A 78 -7.67 -11.63 9.23
CA GLU A 78 -7.96 -12.50 10.38
C GLU A 78 -6.84 -13.54 10.51
N ASP A 79 -6.20 -13.61 11.67
CA ASP A 79 -5.13 -14.57 11.98
C ASP A 79 -3.98 -14.66 10.94
N GLY A 80 -3.62 -13.53 10.33
CA GLY A 80 -2.59 -13.51 9.28
C GLY A 80 -3.07 -13.93 7.90
N LEU A 81 -4.35 -14.23 7.73
CA LEU A 81 -5.01 -14.48 6.45
C LEU A 81 -5.75 -13.22 5.99
N ILE A 82 -5.58 -12.87 4.72
CA ILE A 82 -6.33 -11.82 4.04
C ILE A 82 -7.36 -12.49 3.15
N THR A 83 -8.62 -12.15 3.35
CA THR A 83 -9.76 -12.69 2.61
C THR A 83 -10.51 -11.56 1.91
N LYS A 84 -10.85 -11.76 0.64
CA LYS A 84 -11.80 -10.88 -0.04
C LYS A 84 -13.20 -11.27 0.42
N LYS A 85 -13.89 -10.33 1.05
CA LYS A 85 -15.30 -10.48 1.40
C LYS A 85 -16.10 -10.13 0.15
N GLU A 86 -16.67 -11.12 -0.50
CA GLU A 86 -17.72 -10.85 -1.48
C GLU A 86 -18.88 -10.16 -0.74
N SER A 87 -19.20 -8.95 -1.18
CA SER A 87 -20.46 -8.33 -0.77
C SER A 87 -21.53 -8.98 -1.63
N ASN A 88 -22.18 -9.97 -1.03
CA ASN A 88 -23.41 -10.60 -1.53
C ASN A 88 -24.50 -9.54 -1.69
#